data_AF-A0A2G9P2Y3-F1
#
_entry.id   AF-A0A2G9P2Y3-F1
#
_cell.length_a   1.000
_cell.length_b   1.000
_cell.length_c   1.000
_cell.angle_alpha   90.00
_cell.angle_beta   90.00
_cell.angle_gamma   90.00
#
_symmetry.space_group_name_H-M   'P 1'
#
loop_
_entity.id
_entity.type
_entity.pdbx_description
1 polymer ?
#
loop_
_entity_poly.entity_id
_entity_poly.type
_entity_poly.pdbx_seq_one_letter_code
_entity_poly.pdbx_strand_id
1 'polypeptide(L)'
;MSDPSQEDVISLVNSLFEVNQFNKGTYALEFRINDLDFKSKFEDLARKLENMSYVCKLEQMDDGKYIIIQKFTPKKQKKWLNTSWTPRILFAIVITFVMIDGYYRTAGTNSIINIGDPLEMAGIYTLSLLGILGIHELGHIVAAKIHKLKTTWPFFIPGLPVIGIPTFGAFIQSRGLTINREILFDVAIAGPIAGLIIAIIVSMYGAYTAPILQEDVAQGLFADSRLMEWNQGEPLLMTASLALFGKGGPGHEVIMTPVLFAAWIGFLITFLNLLPAWQLDGGHMARTLLGAKRHRYA
;
A
#
# COMPACT_ATOMS: atom_id res chain seq x y z
N MET A 1 -3.76 23.10 26.73
CA MET A 1 -3.79 23.97 25.54
C MET A 1 -5.23 24.39 25.38
N SER A 2 -5.49 25.70 25.40
CA SER A 2 -6.81 26.26 25.14
C SER A 2 -7.31 25.76 23.78
N ASP A 3 -8.59 25.42 23.70
CA ASP A 3 -9.24 25.12 22.43
C ASP A 3 -9.11 26.39 21.56
N PRO A 4 -8.50 26.31 20.36
CA PRO A 4 -8.30 27.49 19.53
C PRO A 4 -9.62 28.22 19.29
N SER A 5 -9.61 29.53 19.49
CA SER A 5 -10.80 30.35 19.33
C SER A 5 -11.15 30.50 17.85
N GLN A 6 -12.42 30.79 17.55
CA GLN A 6 -12.81 31.14 16.18
C GLN A 6 -12.07 32.38 15.67
N GLU A 7 -11.62 33.27 16.56
CA GLU A 7 -10.85 34.47 16.21
C GLU A 7 -9.44 34.10 15.71
N ASP A 8 -8.80 33.09 16.29
CA ASP A 8 -7.50 32.59 15.83
C ASP A 8 -7.60 32.06 14.39
N VAL A 9 -8.70 31.36 14.08
CA VAL A 9 -8.99 30.85 12.73
C VAL A 9 -9.20 32.00 11.74
N ILE A 10 -9.98 33.03 12.12
CA ILE A 10 -10.23 34.21 11.27
C ILE A 10 -8.93 34.96 10.99
N SER A 11 -8.12 35.22 12.02
CA SER A 11 -6.82 35.87 11.89
C SER A 11 -5.89 35.10 10.95
N LEU A 12 -5.87 33.76 11.09
CA LEU A 12 -5.08 32.90 10.22
C LEU A 12 -5.48 33.01 8.75
N VAL A 13 -6.78 32.99 8.43
CA VAL A 13 -7.25 33.11 7.04
C VAL A 13 -6.88 34.47 6.45
N ASN A 14 -7.13 35.56 7.18
CA ASN A 14 -6.80 36.92 6.73
C ASN A 14 -5.29 37.15 6.55
N SER A 15 -4.44 36.38 7.24
CA SER A 15 -2.99 36.45 7.06
C SER A 15 -2.50 35.78 5.77
N LEU A 16 -3.31 34.88 5.17
CA LEU A 16 -2.93 34.08 4.00
C LEU A 16 -3.65 34.53 2.72
N PHE A 17 -4.89 35.01 2.83
CA PHE A 17 -5.77 35.29 1.70
C PHE A 17 -6.28 36.72 1.68
N GLU A 18 -6.56 37.23 0.47
CA GLU A 18 -7.30 38.47 0.26
C GLU A 18 -8.80 38.17 0.36
N VAL A 19 -9.35 38.38 1.56
CA VAL A 19 -10.75 38.12 1.88
C VAL A 19 -11.62 39.33 1.58
N ASN A 20 -12.60 39.17 0.67
CA ASN A 20 -13.56 40.21 0.31
C ASN A 20 -14.82 40.19 1.17
N GLN A 21 -15.29 38.99 1.50
CA GLN A 21 -16.51 38.78 2.25
C GLN A 21 -16.28 37.66 3.26
N PHE A 22 -16.77 37.88 4.47
CA PHE A 22 -16.71 36.92 5.55
C PHE A 22 -18.11 36.74 6.12
N ASN A 23 -18.56 35.49 6.23
CA ASN A 23 -19.81 35.14 6.87
C ASN A 23 -19.55 34.16 8.02
N LYS A 24 -20.08 34.49 9.19
CA LYS A 24 -19.97 33.67 10.39
C LYS A 24 -21.26 32.89 10.59
N GLY A 25 -21.28 31.66 10.08
CA GLY A 25 -22.37 30.73 10.34
C GLY A 25 -22.28 30.09 11.73
N THR A 26 -23.36 29.43 12.16
CA THR A 26 -23.43 28.73 13.45
C THR A 26 -22.46 27.55 13.54
N TYR A 27 -22.17 26.90 12.41
CA TYR A 27 -21.35 25.67 12.34
C TYR A 27 -20.15 25.76 11.40
N ALA A 28 -20.07 26.82 10.60
CA ALA A 28 -19.03 27.02 9.59
C ALA A 28 -18.65 28.51 9.48
N LEU A 29 -17.40 28.76 9.14
CA LEU A 29 -16.89 30.08 8.77
C LEU A 29 -16.68 30.09 7.25
N GLU A 30 -17.22 31.09 6.57
CA GLU A 30 -17.17 31.20 5.12
C GLU A 30 -16.39 32.45 4.71
N PHE A 31 -15.39 32.29 3.86
CA PHE A 31 -14.52 33.36 3.39
C PHE A 31 -14.50 33.38 1.86
N ARG A 32 -14.92 34.49 1.26
CA ARG A 32 -14.78 34.72 -0.17
C ARG A 32 -13.40 35.26 -0.47
N ILE A 33 -12.66 34.59 -1.33
CA ILE A 33 -11.28 34.95 -1.71
C ILE A 33 -11.20 35.43 -3.15
N ASN A 34 -10.26 36.34 -3.43
CA ASN A 34 -9.96 36.83 -4.76
C ASN A 34 -8.62 36.34 -5.33
N ASP A 35 -7.84 35.61 -4.54
CA ASP A 35 -6.52 35.13 -4.93
C ASP A 35 -6.54 34.28 -6.21
N LEU A 36 -5.71 34.68 -7.18
CA LEU A 36 -5.45 33.92 -8.40
C LEU A 36 -4.57 32.69 -8.10
N ASP A 37 -3.52 32.86 -7.28
CA ASP A 37 -2.66 31.78 -6.80
C ASP A 37 -3.01 31.39 -5.35
N PHE A 38 -4.07 30.58 -5.23
CA PHE A 38 -4.64 30.17 -3.94
C PHE A 38 -4.19 28.76 -3.52
N LYS A 39 -3.56 27.98 -4.41
CA LYS A 39 -3.36 26.54 -4.19
C LYS A 39 -2.38 26.24 -3.05
N SER A 40 -1.17 26.81 -3.12
CA SER A 40 -0.15 26.67 -2.08
C SER A 40 -0.61 27.25 -0.74
N LYS A 41 -1.25 28.42 -0.78
CA LYS A 41 -1.85 29.09 0.38
C LYS A 41 -2.92 28.23 1.05
N PHE A 42 -3.75 27.55 0.25
CA PHE A 42 -4.82 26.68 0.76
C PHE A 42 -4.24 25.43 1.41
N GLU A 43 -3.18 24.85 0.83
CA GLU A 43 -2.48 23.73 1.45
C GLU A 43 -1.87 24.10 2.80
N ASP A 44 -1.24 25.26 2.90
CA ASP A 44 -0.68 25.76 4.16
C ASP A 44 -1.77 26.09 5.19
N LEU A 45 -2.89 26.67 4.77
CA LEU A 45 -4.05 26.91 5.62
C LEU A 45 -4.60 25.60 6.18
N ALA A 46 -4.86 24.61 5.31
CA ALA A 46 -5.42 23.31 5.69
C ALA A 46 -4.55 22.62 6.75
N ARG A 47 -3.22 22.67 6.61
CA ARG A 47 -2.27 22.08 7.57
C ARG A 47 -2.31 22.74 8.94
N LYS A 48 -2.41 24.08 8.96
CA LYS A 48 -2.48 24.84 10.22
C LYS A 48 -3.83 24.60 10.92
N LEU A 49 -4.93 24.58 10.17
CA LEU A 49 -6.27 24.30 10.69
C LEU A 49 -6.41 22.87 11.24
N GLU A 50 -5.77 21.88 10.63
CA GLU A 50 -5.79 20.50 11.12
C GLU A 50 -5.22 20.40 12.55
N ASN A 51 -4.14 21.14 12.86
CA ASN A 51 -3.58 21.18 14.22
C ASN A 51 -4.53 21.86 15.23
N MET A 52 -5.49 22.65 14.74
CA MET A 52 -6.52 23.32 15.51
C MET A 52 -7.84 22.52 15.57
N SER A 53 -7.89 21.30 15.01
CA SER A 53 -9.12 20.50 14.85
C SER A 53 -10.19 21.16 13.98
N TYR A 54 -9.76 21.90 12.97
CA TYR A 54 -10.61 22.46 11.92
C TYR A 54 -10.28 21.84 10.56
N VAL A 55 -11.30 21.71 9.71
CA VAL A 55 -11.17 21.29 8.31
C VAL A 55 -11.64 22.43 7.42
N CYS A 56 -10.96 22.63 6.29
CA CYS A 56 -11.38 23.59 5.29
C CYS A 56 -11.71 22.90 3.97
N LYS A 57 -12.68 23.44 3.26
CA LYS A 57 -13.04 23.06 1.90
C LYS A 57 -13.00 24.30 1.01
N LEU A 58 -12.50 24.14 -0.20
CA LEU A 58 -12.61 25.15 -1.23
C LEU A 58 -13.80 24.80 -2.13
N GLU A 59 -14.72 25.74 -2.30
CA GLU A 59 -15.84 25.64 -3.23
C GLU A 59 -15.82 26.79 -4.23
N GLN A 60 -16.12 26.50 -5.48
CA GLN A 60 -16.32 27.52 -6.51
C GLN A 60 -17.83 27.66 -6.74
N MET A 61 -18.34 28.85 -6.46
CA MET A 61 -19.73 29.27 -6.69
C MET A 61 -19.77 30.26 -7.87
N ASP A 62 -20.97 30.57 -8.37
CA ASP A 62 -21.17 31.42 -9.55
C ASP A 62 -20.56 32.82 -9.39
N ASP A 63 -20.42 33.31 -8.16
CA ASP A 63 -19.94 34.65 -7.80
C ASP A 63 -18.50 34.67 -7.27
N GLY A 64 -17.83 33.53 -7.08
CA GLY A 64 -16.44 33.51 -6.62
C GLY A 64 -15.99 32.20 -5.98
N LYS A 65 -14.80 32.23 -5.37
CA LYS A 65 -14.23 31.12 -4.62
C LYS A 65 -14.43 31.33 -3.13
N TYR A 66 -14.88 30.28 -2.46
CA TYR A 66 -15.18 30.28 -1.04
C TYR A 66 -14.33 29.24 -0.31
N ILE A 67 -13.71 29.67 0.80
CA ILE A 67 -13.11 28.79 1.80
C ILE A 67 -14.13 28.60 2.91
N ILE A 68 -14.58 27.37 3.10
CA ILE A 68 -15.53 26.97 4.15
C ILE A 68 -14.76 26.21 5.21
N ILE A 69 -14.75 26.71 6.44
CA ILE A 69 -14.02 26.12 7.57
C ILE A 69 -15.02 25.60 8.61
N GLN A 70 -14.85 24.36 9.03
CA GLN A 70 -15.71 23.69 10.00
C GLN A 70 -14.87 23.05 11.10
N LYS A 71 -15.33 23.12 12.35
CA LYS A 71 -14.69 22.39 13.45
C LYS A 71 -15.02 20.91 13.27
N PHE A 72 -14.02 20.04 13.31
CA PHE A 72 -14.24 18.60 13.36
C PHE A 72 -13.71 18.06 14.67
N THR A 73 -14.50 17.22 15.33
CA THR A 73 -14.03 16.49 16.51
C THR A 73 -13.33 15.24 16.00
N PRO A 74 -12.00 15.10 16.11
CA PRO A 74 -11.35 13.84 15.75
C PRO A 74 -11.98 12.71 16.57
N LYS A 75 -12.57 11.71 15.90
CA LYS A 75 -13.10 10.53 16.60
C LYS A 75 -11.95 9.89 17.39
N LYS A 76 -12.09 9.80 18.72
CA LYS A 76 -11.13 9.07 19.57
C LYS A 76 -11.07 7.61 19.10
N GLN A 77 -10.02 7.25 18.37
CA GLN A 77 -9.79 5.86 17.95
C GLN A 77 -9.55 4.95 19.17
N LYS A 78 -10.01 3.69 19.07
CA LYS A 78 -9.91 2.70 20.15
C LYS A 78 -8.45 2.53 20.62
N LYS A 79 -8.21 2.62 21.94
CA LYS A 79 -6.88 2.61 22.58
C LYS A 79 -5.99 1.40 22.21
N TRP A 80 -6.57 0.21 21.98
CA TRP A 80 -5.82 -1.03 21.77
C TRP A 80 -4.98 -1.06 20.47
N LEU A 81 -5.41 -0.32 19.44
CA LEU A 81 -4.69 -0.20 18.17
C LEU A 81 -3.70 0.98 18.15
N ASN A 82 -3.63 1.77 19.22
CA ASN A 82 -2.84 3.01 19.27
C ASN A 82 -1.53 2.88 20.07
N THR A 83 -1.28 1.73 20.70
CA THR A 83 -0.01 1.48 21.39
C THR A 83 1.07 1.23 20.35
N SER A 84 2.19 1.96 20.42
CA SER A 84 3.36 1.78 19.53
C SER A 84 3.92 0.34 19.51
N TRP A 85 3.48 -0.52 20.44
CA TRP A 85 3.88 -1.92 20.55
C TRP A 85 3.05 -2.85 19.66
N THR A 86 1.78 -2.53 19.36
CA THR A 86 0.90 -3.42 18.57
C THR A 86 1.46 -3.70 17.17
N PRO A 87 1.91 -2.70 16.37
CA PRO A 87 2.52 -2.97 15.06
C PRO A 87 3.78 -3.83 15.15
N ARG A 88 4.59 -3.64 16.21
CA ARG A 88 5.85 -4.39 16.41
C ARG A 88 5.60 -5.85 16.74
N ILE A 89 4.60 -6.13 17.59
CA ILE A 89 4.19 -7.50 17.93
C ILE A 89 3.64 -8.20 16.69
N LEU A 90 2.76 -7.53 15.93
CA LEU A 90 2.21 -8.09 14.70
C LEU A 90 3.32 -8.38 13.68
N PHE A 91 4.28 -7.46 13.52
CA PHE A 91 5.43 -7.67 12.64
C PHE A 91 6.27 -8.89 13.06
N ALA A 92 6.53 -9.08 14.35
CA ALA A 92 7.24 -10.26 14.86
C ALA A 92 6.48 -11.57 14.61
N ILE A 93 5.15 -11.55 14.80
CA ILE A 93 4.29 -12.71 14.47
C ILE A 93 4.36 -13.02 12.98
N VAL A 94 4.25 -12.00 12.12
CA VAL A 94 4.28 -12.18 10.67
C VAL A 94 5.63 -12.72 10.23
N ILE A 95 6.75 -12.20 10.73
CA ILE A 95 8.09 -12.77 10.47
C ILE A 95 8.11 -14.25 10.83
N THR A 96 7.59 -14.61 12.00
CA THR A 96 7.56 -16.00 12.46
C THR A 96 6.73 -16.88 11.53
N PHE A 97 5.56 -16.42 11.11
CA PHE A 97 4.68 -17.17 10.20
C PHE A 97 5.30 -17.34 8.81
N VAL A 98 5.91 -16.29 8.27
CA VAL A 98 6.58 -16.35 6.96
C VAL A 98 7.82 -17.25 7.02
N MET A 99 8.59 -17.22 8.12
CA MET A 99 9.71 -18.15 8.32
C MET A 99 9.26 -19.61 8.39
N ILE A 100 8.18 -19.90 9.15
CA ILE A 100 7.60 -21.25 9.23
C ILE A 100 7.15 -21.72 7.85
N ASP A 101 6.40 -20.88 7.13
CA ASP A 101 5.92 -21.17 5.79
C ASP A 101 7.08 -21.42 4.81
N GLY A 102 8.12 -20.58 4.84
CA GLY A 102 9.33 -20.74 4.03
C GLY A 102 10.09 -22.02 4.33
N TYR A 103 10.19 -22.41 5.60
CA TYR A 103 10.85 -23.64 6.03
C TYR A 103 10.13 -24.87 5.46
N TYR A 104 8.81 -24.95 5.65
CA TYR A 104 8.03 -26.09 5.16
C TYR A 104 7.98 -26.17 3.63
N ARG A 105 7.90 -25.02 2.95
CA ARG A 105 8.00 -24.98 1.48
C ARG A 105 9.35 -25.47 1.00
N THR A 106 10.43 -25.01 1.63
CA THR A 106 11.79 -25.47 1.27
C THR A 106 11.96 -26.95 1.54
N ALA A 107 11.50 -27.45 2.69
CA ALA A 107 11.55 -28.89 3.00
C ALA A 107 10.74 -29.71 1.98
N GLY A 108 9.58 -29.22 1.56
CA GLY A 108 8.78 -29.83 0.49
C GLY A 108 9.52 -29.86 -0.84
N THR A 109 10.10 -28.73 -1.27
CA THR A 109 10.91 -28.66 -2.50
C THR A 109 12.13 -29.58 -2.42
N ASN A 110 12.85 -29.60 -1.30
CA ASN A 110 14.02 -30.45 -1.06
C ASN A 110 13.72 -31.94 -1.14
N SER A 111 12.48 -32.36 -0.89
CA SER A 111 12.07 -33.75 -1.08
C SER A 111 12.11 -34.17 -2.55
N ILE A 112 12.03 -33.22 -3.48
CA ILE A 112 12.05 -33.42 -4.93
C ILE A 112 13.43 -33.10 -5.48
N ILE A 113 13.92 -31.88 -5.20
CA ILE A 113 15.20 -31.37 -5.65
C ILE A 113 15.81 -30.51 -4.55
N ASN A 114 17.04 -30.81 -4.16
CA ASN A 114 17.73 -30.08 -3.10
C ASN A 114 18.07 -28.66 -3.58
N ILE A 115 17.43 -27.66 -2.97
CA ILE A 115 17.66 -26.24 -3.25
C ILE A 115 18.51 -25.56 -2.17
N GLY A 116 18.78 -26.20 -1.04
CA GLY A 116 19.61 -25.65 0.05
C GLY A 116 19.06 -25.93 1.44
N ASP A 117 19.67 -25.32 2.46
CA ASP A 117 19.22 -25.46 3.85
C ASP A 117 17.82 -24.81 4.04
N PRO A 118 16.84 -25.53 4.65
CA PRO A 118 15.49 -25.00 4.86
C PRO A 118 15.40 -23.71 5.67
N LEU A 119 16.28 -23.50 6.65
CA LEU A 119 16.28 -22.31 7.49
C LEU A 119 16.85 -21.11 6.74
N GLU A 120 17.95 -21.30 6.00
CA GLU A 120 18.54 -20.25 5.17
C GLU A 120 17.59 -19.78 4.07
N MET A 121 16.95 -20.73 3.37
CA MET A 121 15.96 -20.42 2.34
C MET A 121 14.70 -19.78 2.92
N ALA A 122 14.26 -20.18 4.12
CA ALA A 122 13.18 -19.49 4.83
C ALA A 122 13.54 -18.02 5.10
N GLY A 123 14.80 -17.73 5.44
CA GLY A 123 15.31 -16.37 5.60
C GLY A 123 15.23 -15.55 4.31
N ILE A 124 15.70 -16.11 3.19
CA ILE A 124 15.64 -15.46 1.88
C ILE A 124 14.19 -15.23 1.44
N TYR A 125 13.32 -16.23 1.63
CA TYR A 125 11.89 -16.12 1.37
C TYR A 125 11.24 -15.02 2.20
N THR A 126 11.54 -14.96 3.49
CA THR A 126 11.01 -13.95 4.41
C THR A 126 11.47 -12.55 4.01
N LEU A 127 12.76 -12.39 3.70
CA LEU A 127 13.29 -11.13 3.21
C LEU A 127 12.64 -10.71 1.88
N SER A 128 12.41 -11.65 0.99
CA SER A 128 11.76 -11.40 -0.30
C SER A 128 10.32 -10.92 -0.12
N LEU A 129 9.50 -11.68 0.60
CA LEU A 129 8.08 -11.38 0.79
C LEU A 129 7.87 -10.11 1.62
N LEU A 130 8.56 -9.98 2.77
CA LEU A 130 8.47 -8.79 3.60
C LEU A 130 9.17 -7.58 2.97
N GLY A 131 10.17 -7.80 2.12
CA GLY A 131 10.80 -6.74 1.33
C GLY A 131 9.82 -6.11 0.36
N ILE A 132 9.06 -6.93 -0.39
CA ILE A 132 8.04 -6.44 -1.32
C ILE A 132 6.96 -5.64 -0.56
N LEU A 133 6.37 -6.24 0.48
CA LEU A 133 5.32 -5.59 1.28
C LEU A 133 5.82 -4.36 2.04
N GLY A 134 7.00 -4.46 2.64
CA GLY A 134 7.60 -3.39 3.40
C GLY A 134 7.93 -2.20 2.50
N ILE A 135 8.50 -2.43 1.32
CA ILE A 135 8.84 -1.36 0.37
C ILE A 135 7.57 -0.75 -0.25
N HIS A 136 6.51 -1.53 -0.47
CA HIS A 136 5.19 -1.01 -0.83
C HIS A 136 4.69 0.02 0.21
N GLU A 137 4.63 -0.36 1.50
CA GLU A 137 4.20 0.55 2.55
C GLU A 137 5.15 1.74 2.75
N LEU A 138 6.45 1.52 2.61
CA LEU A 138 7.44 2.60 2.65
C LEU A 138 7.25 3.58 1.50
N GLY A 139 6.84 3.13 0.32
CA GLY A 139 6.47 3.99 -0.80
C GLY A 139 5.38 4.99 -0.41
N HIS A 140 4.31 4.50 0.22
CA HIS A 140 3.26 5.38 0.76
C HIS A 140 3.78 6.33 1.85
N ILE A 141 4.61 5.84 2.79
CA ILE A 141 5.17 6.67 3.87
C ILE A 141 6.06 7.78 3.31
N VAL A 142 6.90 7.47 2.32
CA VAL A 142 7.80 8.45 1.68
C VAL A 142 6.97 9.50 0.95
N ALA A 143 5.99 9.12 0.14
CA ALA A 143 5.11 10.06 -0.55
C ALA A 143 4.34 10.94 0.46
N ALA A 144 3.76 10.33 1.49
CA ALA A 144 3.06 11.06 2.53
C ALA A 144 3.97 12.05 3.27
N LYS A 145 5.23 11.67 3.55
CA LYS A 145 6.22 12.54 4.20
C LYS A 145 6.62 13.71 3.31
N ILE A 146 6.81 13.49 2.01
CA ILE A 146 7.06 14.55 1.01
C ILE A 146 5.92 15.57 1.03
N HIS A 147 4.67 15.09 1.09
CA HIS A 147 3.48 15.95 1.20
C HIS A 147 3.12 16.36 2.63
N LYS A 148 4.02 16.20 3.61
CA LYS A 148 3.85 16.57 5.04
C LYS A 148 2.54 16.06 5.66
N LEU A 149 2.09 14.86 5.27
CA LEU A 149 0.95 14.17 5.86
C LEU A 149 1.40 13.32 7.05
N LYS A 150 0.53 13.18 8.06
CA LYS A 150 0.79 12.34 9.25
C LYS A 150 0.38 10.90 8.96
N THR A 151 1.30 9.95 9.12
CA THR A 151 1.06 8.50 8.90
C THR A 151 1.41 7.68 10.14
N THR A 152 0.88 6.45 10.21
CA THR A 152 1.30 5.45 11.20
C THR A 152 2.44 4.59 10.69
N TRP A 153 3.05 3.84 11.61
CA TRP A 153 3.81 2.64 11.24
C TRP A 153 2.89 1.61 10.57
N PRO A 154 3.41 0.81 9.62
CA PRO A 154 2.65 -0.22 8.94
C PRO A 154 2.22 -1.32 9.90
N PHE A 155 0.96 -1.75 9.76
CA PHE A 155 0.40 -2.89 10.47
C PHE A 155 0.44 -4.10 9.53
N PHE A 156 1.32 -5.06 9.83
CA PHE A 156 1.36 -6.32 9.09
C PHE A 156 0.26 -7.25 9.59
N ILE A 157 -0.50 -7.84 8.69
CA ILE A 157 -1.61 -8.74 9.03
C ILE A 157 -1.10 -10.18 8.89
N PRO A 158 -1.03 -10.96 9.99
CA PRO A 158 -0.62 -12.35 9.94
C PRO A 158 -1.65 -13.16 9.12
N GLY A 159 -1.14 -14.04 8.26
CA GLY A 159 -1.95 -14.93 7.45
C GLY A 159 -2.02 -16.34 8.06
N LEU A 160 -2.28 -17.32 7.20
CA LEU A 160 -2.31 -18.74 7.56
C LEU A 160 -1.11 -19.42 6.91
N PRO A 161 0.02 -19.59 7.64
CA PRO A 161 1.21 -20.23 7.08
C PRO A 161 0.90 -21.68 6.70
N VAL A 162 1.63 -22.22 5.72
CA VAL A 162 1.55 -23.61 5.22
C VAL A 162 0.29 -23.93 4.42
N ILE A 163 -0.89 -23.51 4.88
CA ILE A 163 -2.19 -23.84 4.23
C ILE A 163 -2.56 -22.82 3.15
N GLY A 164 -2.12 -21.56 3.29
CA GLY A 164 -2.47 -20.48 2.36
C GLY A 164 -1.33 -19.48 2.18
N ILE A 165 -1.67 -18.20 2.25
CA ILE A 165 -0.71 -17.09 2.17
C ILE A 165 -0.25 -16.77 3.61
N PRO A 166 1.06 -16.65 3.87
CA PRO A 166 1.57 -16.45 5.24
C PRO A 166 1.28 -15.06 5.82
N THR A 167 0.85 -14.11 4.99
CA THR A 167 0.41 -12.77 5.39
C THR A 167 -0.70 -12.26 4.47
N PHE A 168 -1.65 -11.51 5.00
CA PHE A 168 -2.68 -10.82 4.21
C PHE A 168 -2.22 -9.44 3.72
N GLY A 169 -0.93 -9.12 3.88
CA GLY A 169 -0.35 -7.84 3.53
C GLY A 169 -0.10 -6.95 4.73
N ALA A 170 0.17 -5.68 4.45
CA ALA A 170 0.31 -4.64 5.44
C ALA A 170 -0.58 -3.45 5.05
N PHE A 171 -0.82 -2.56 6.00
CA PHE A 171 -1.44 -1.28 5.69
C PHE A 171 -0.94 -0.19 6.64
N ILE A 172 -0.80 1.02 6.11
CA ILE A 172 -0.68 2.24 6.90
C ILE A 172 -2.05 2.89 7.12
N GLN A 173 -2.20 3.55 8.26
CA GLN A 173 -3.34 4.41 8.51
C GLN A 173 -2.94 5.87 8.33
N SER A 174 -3.58 6.56 7.39
CA SER A 174 -3.45 8.02 7.32
C SER A 174 -4.11 8.65 8.55
N ARG A 175 -3.35 9.47 9.28
CA ARG A 175 -3.85 10.28 10.41
C ARG A 175 -4.14 11.72 10.00
N GLY A 176 -3.78 12.10 8.77
CA GLY A 176 -4.00 13.43 8.22
C GLY A 176 -5.19 13.48 7.26
N LEU A 177 -5.82 14.64 7.16
CA LEU A 177 -6.82 14.96 6.14
C LEU A 177 -6.13 15.13 4.78
N THR A 178 -6.67 14.48 3.75
CA THR A 178 -6.20 14.65 2.37
C THR A 178 -6.62 16.01 1.86
N ILE A 179 -5.65 16.86 1.53
CA ILE A 179 -5.88 18.27 1.21
C ILE A 179 -6.41 18.45 -0.22
N ASN A 180 -5.80 17.75 -1.18
CA ASN A 180 -6.15 17.86 -2.59
C ASN A 180 -6.10 16.48 -3.29
N ARG A 181 -6.59 16.40 -4.53
CA ARG A 181 -6.66 15.15 -5.30
C ARG A 181 -5.29 14.70 -5.83
N GLU A 182 -4.37 15.63 -6.05
CA GLU A 182 -3.02 15.34 -6.55
C GLU A 182 -2.20 14.61 -5.48
N ILE A 183 -2.16 15.15 -4.26
CA ILE A 183 -1.52 14.51 -3.09
C ILE A 183 -2.12 13.13 -2.83
N LEU A 184 -3.45 12.98 -2.94
CA LEU A 184 -4.08 11.67 -2.77
C LEU A 184 -3.65 10.69 -3.87
N PHE A 185 -3.50 11.14 -5.12
CA PHE A 185 -3.03 10.31 -6.22
C PHE A 185 -1.57 9.91 -6.02
N ASP A 186 -0.70 10.87 -5.72
CA ASP A 186 0.73 10.65 -5.52
C ASP A 186 1.01 9.65 -4.40
N VAL A 187 0.29 9.77 -3.27
CA VAL A 187 0.40 8.81 -2.17
C VAL A 187 -0.15 7.45 -2.56
N ALA A 188 -1.28 7.38 -3.26
CA ALA A 188 -1.89 6.11 -3.65
C ALA A 188 -1.05 5.34 -4.67
N ILE A 189 -0.40 6.01 -5.62
CA ILE A 189 0.40 5.34 -6.67
C ILE A 189 1.80 4.93 -6.19
N ALA A 190 2.37 5.65 -5.21
CA ALA A 190 3.75 5.44 -4.76
C ALA A 190 4.00 4.03 -4.20
N GLY A 191 3.07 3.49 -3.40
CA GLY A 191 3.21 2.15 -2.83
C GLY A 191 3.23 1.05 -3.89
N PRO A 192 2.20 0.94 -4.75
CA PRO A 192 2.16 -0.04 -5.83
C PRO A 192 3.38 0.01 -6.76
N ILE A 193 3.87 1.21 -7.11
CA ILE A 193 5.10 1.33 -7.93
C ILE A 193 6.31 0.77 -7.18
N ALA A 194 6.51 1.17 -5.93
CA ALA A 194 7.65 0.71 -5.12
C ALA A 194 7.61 -0.81 -4.90
N GLY A 195 6.45 -1.36 -4.54
CA GLY A 195 6.23 -2.79 -4.37
C GLY A 195 6.46 -3.57 -5.65
N LEU A 196 5.95 -3.08 -6.79
CA LEU A 196 6.12 -3.72 -8.09
C LEU A 196 7.58 -3.82 -8.52
N ILE A 197 8.37 -2.76 -8.34
CA ILE A 197 9.80 -2.76 -8.68
C ILE A 197 10.53 -3.86 -7.92
N ILE A 198 10.27 -3.98 -6.62
CA ILE A 198 10.90 -5.01 -5.78
C ILE A 198 10.39 -6.41 -6.14
N ALA A 199 9.09 -6.56 -6.42
CA ALA A 199 8.53 -7.83 -6.87
C ALA A 199 9.18 -8.32 -8.18
N ILE A 200 9.48 -7.40 -9.13
CA ILE A 200 10.23 -7.73 -10.35
C ILE A 200 11.64 -8.21 -10.02
N ILE A 201 12.37 -7.51 -9.14
CA ILE A 201 13.74 -7.90 -8.74
C ILE A 201 13.74 -9.29 -8.09
N VAL A 202 12.81 -9.53 -7.15
CA VAL A 202 12.64 -10.83 -6.49
C VAL A 202 12.25 -11.90 -7.50
N SER A 203 11.38 -11.58 -8.46
CA SER A 203 10.97 -12.52 -9.53
C SER A 203 12.14 -12.88 -10.43
N MET A 204 13.01 -11.93 -10.77
CA MET A 204 14.21 -12.20 -11.57
C MET A 204 15.17 -13.11 -10.79
N TYR A 205 15.38 -12.84 -9.50
CA TYR A 205 16.23 -13.69 -8.65
C TYR A 205 15.63 -15.08 -8.45
N GLY A 206 14.32 -15.19 -8.24
CA GLY A 206 13.59 -16.46 -8.17
C GLY A 206 13.69 -17.24 -9.46
N ALA A 207 13.48 -16.59 -10.61
CA ALA A 207 13.61 -17.20 -11.92
C ALA A 207 15.04 -17.66 -12.20
N TYR A 208 16.05 -16.88 -11.84
CA TYR A 208 17.46 -17.24 -11.98
C TYR A 208 17.82 -18.49 -11.17
N THR A 209 17.34 -18.59 -9.92
CA THR A 209 17.69 -19.68 -8.99
C THR A 209 16.80 -20.91 -9.11
N ALA A 210 15.61 -20.81 -9.70
CA ALA A 210 14.65 -21.91 -9.78
C ALA A 210 15.22 -23.11 -10.56
N PRO A 211 15.18 -24.33 -9.99
CA PRO A 211 15.63 -25.51 -10.71
C PRO A 211 14.61 -25.89 -11.79
N ILE A 212 15.12 -26.53 -12.84
CA ILE A 212 14.34 -27.13 -13.92
C ILE A 212 14.41 -28.64 -13.81
N LEU A 213 13.31 -29.31 -14.10
CA LEU A 213 13.24 -30.76 -14.28
C LEU A 213 13.11 -31.10 -15.75
N GLN A 214 13.74 -32.18 -16.18
CA GLN A 214 13.51 -32.76 -17.49
C GLN A 214 12.09 -33.36 -17.55
N GLU A 215 11.49 -33.33 -18.73
CA GLU A 215 10.08 -33.70 -18.93
C GLU A 215 9.75 -35.12 -18.48
N ASP A 216 10.64 -36.09 -18.73
CA ASP A 216 10.49 -37.48 -18.33
C ASP A 216 10.46 -37.67 -16.80
N VAL A 217 11.35 -36.97 -16.09
CA VAL A 217 11.40 -36.96 -14.62
C VAL A 217 10.17 -36.29 -14.04
N ALA A 218 9.74 -35.17 -14.63
CA ALA A 218 8.56 -34.45 -14.19
C ALA A 218 7.29 -35.30 -14.34
N GLN A 219 7.11 -35.97 -15.48
CA GLN A 219 5.96 -36.86 -15.73
C GLN A 219 5.86 -37.98 -14.68
N GLY A 220 6.98 -38.61 -14.31
CA GLY A 220 7.00 -39.62 -13.24
C GLY A 220 6.56 -39.05 -11.88
N LEU A 221 7.06 -37.86 -11.53
CA LEU A 221 6.71 -37.21 -10.27
C LEU A 221 5.27 -36.71 -10.21
N PHE A 222 4.68 -36.31 -11.34
CA PHE A 222 3.25 -36.02 -11.44
C PHE A 222 2.40 -37.28 -11.25
N ALA A 223 2.78 -38.40 -11.88
CA ALA A 223 2.08 -39.68 -11.73
C ALA A 223 2.10 -40.17 -10.27
N ASP A 224 3.21 -39.97 -9.56
CA ASP A 224 3.36 -40.31 -8.14
C ASP A 224 2.70 -39.29 -7.19
N SER A 225 2.02 -38.25 -7.71
CA SER A 225 1.42 -37.16 -6.92
C SER A 225 2.41 -36.40 -6.03
N ARG A 226 3.70 -36.39 -6.41
CA ARG A 226 4.76 -35.63 -5.74
C ARG A 226 4.93 -34.23 -6.32
N LEU A 227 4.53 -34.02 -7.56
CA LEU A 227 4.34 -32.71 -8.19
C LEU A 227 2.85 -32.43 -8.37
N MET A 228 2.48 -31.15 -8.32
CA MET A 228 1.15 -30.66 -8.61
C MET A 228 1.25 -29.46 -9.55
N GLU A 229 0.37 -29.41 -10.55
CA GLU A 229 0.31 -28.29 -11.47
C GLU A 229 -0.08 -26.99 -10.75
N TRP A 230 0.64 -25.92 -11.09
CA TRP A 230 0.36 -24.59 -10.57
C TRP A 230 -0.80 -23.95 -11.35
N ASN A 231 -2.01 -24.07 -10.80
CA ASN A 231 -3.25 -23.63 -11.44
C ASN A 231 -3.80 -22.28 -10.92
N GLN A 232 -2.97 -21.51 -10.21
CA GLN A 232 -3.37 -20.23 -9.59
C GLN A 232 -3.08 -19.03 -10.51
N GLY A 233 -2.68 -19.29 -11.76
CA GLY A 233 -2.33 -18.28 -12.75
C GLY A 233 -0.89 -17.80 -12.62
N GLU A 234 -0.32 -17.35 -13.73
CA GLU A 234 1.06 -16.87 -13.82
C GLU A 234 1.06 -15.37 -14.17
N PRO A 235 1.58 -14.50 -13.29
CA PRO A 235 1.76 -13.09 -13.61
C PRO A 235 2.67 -12.92 -14.83
N LEU A 236 2.27 -12.08 -15.79
CA LEU A 236 3.03 -11.84 -17.03
C LEU A 236 4.49 -11.47 -16.77
N LEU A 237 4.76 -10.69 -15.72
CA LEU A 237 6.11 -10.27 -15.33
C LEU A 237 6.94 -11.45 -14.78
N MET A 238 6.30 -12.44 -14.15
CA MET A 238 6.95 -13.66 -13.71
C MET A 238 7.28 -14.55 -14.91
N THR A 239 6.34 -14.73 -15.85
CA THR A 239 6.59 -15.46 -17.10
C THR A 239 7.71 -14.81 -17.91
N ALA A 240 7.74 -13.48 -18.00
CA ALA A 240 8.83 -12.75 -18.62
C ALA A 240 10.16 -12.98 -17.89
N SER A 241 10.17 -12.98 -16.56
CA SER A 241 11.37 -13.28 -15.75
C SER A 241 11.89 -14.70 -16.02
N LEU A 242 11.01 -15.70 -16.08
CA LEU A 242 11.37 -17.09 -16.42
C LEU A 242 11.93 -17.20 -17.84
N ALA A 243 11.28 -16.55 -18.81
CA ALA A 243 11.73 -16.53 -20.20
C ALA A 243 13.13 -15.92 -20.36
N LEU A 244 13.46 -14.86 -19.62
CA LEU A 244 14.79 -14.24 -19.63
C LEU A 244 15.92 -15.20 -19.23
N PHE A 245 15.63 -16.22 -18.42
CA PHE A 245 16.58 -17.25 -18.02
C PHE A 245 16.41 -18.58 -18.76
N GLY A 246 15.62 -18.60 -19.83
CA GLY A 246 15.38 -19.81 -20.63
C GLY A 246 14.48 -20.86 -19.95
N LYS A 247 13.69 -20.45 -18.95
CA LYS A 247 12.88 -21.33 -18.10
C LYS A 247 11.36 -21.22 -18.36
N GLY A 248 10.95 -20.68 -19.51
CA GLY A 248 9.53 -20.54 -19.89
C GLY A 248 9.18 -21.27 -21.20
N GLY A 249 9.99 -22.25 -21.61
CA GLY A 249 9.88 -22.95 -22.88
C GLY A 249 9.61 -24.45 -22.72
N PRO A 250 9.28 -25.14 -23.82
CA PRO A 250 8.94 -26.56 -23.80
C PRO A 250 10.14 -27.46 -23.42
N GLY A 251 9.83 -28.69 -22.99
CA GLY A 251 10.81 -29.75 -22.71
C GLY A 251 11.36 -29.77 -21.28
N HIS A 252 10.95 -28.84 -20.43
CA HIS A 252 11.38 -28.76 -19.04
C HIS A 252 10.27 -28.16 -18.18
N GLU A 253 10.21 -28.59 -16.92
CA GLU A 253 9.28 -28.04 -15.93
C GLU A 253 10.03 -27.22 -14.88
N VAL A 254 9.52 -26.03 -14.57
CA VAL A 254 10.11 -25.18 -13.53
C VAL A 254 9.50 -25.49 -12.19
N ILE A 255 10.34 -25.76 -11.20
CA ILE A 255 9.86 -25.93 -9.83
C ILE A 255 9.60 -24.58 -9.19
N MET A 256 8.38 -24.42 -8.66
CA MET A 256 8.00 -23.26 -7.86
C MET A 256 8.78 -23.25 -6.53
N THR A 257 9.87 -22.49 -6.50
CA THR A 257 10.67 -22.28 -5.28
C THR A 257 9.96 -21.33 -4.31
N PRO A 258 10.33 -21.32 -3.02
CA PRO A 258 9.81 -20.33 -2.07
C PRO A 258 9.97 -18.89 -2.56
N VAL A 259 11.11 -18.56 -3.16
CA VAL A 259 11.40 -17.21 -3.68
C VAL A 259 10.49 -16.85 -4.86
N LEU A 260 10.27 -17.76 -5.82
CA LEU A 260 9.31 -17.56 -6.91
C LEU A 260 7.88 -17.36 -6.35
N PHE A 261 7.51 -18.14 -5.34
CA PHE A 261 6.22 -18.00 -4.69
C PHE A 261 6.07 -16.65 -3.97
N ALA A 262 7.12 -16.13 -3.32
CA ALA A 262 7.12 -14.77 -2.76
C ALA A 262 6.90 -13.70 -3.85
N ALA A 263 7.55 -13.83 -5.01
CA ALA A 263 7.35 -12.93 -6.13
C ALA A 263 5.90 -13.00 -6.65
N TRP A 264 5.36 -14.21 -6.78
CA TRP A 264 3.97 -14.43 -7.19
C TRP A 264 2.99 -13.75 -6.23
N ILE A 265 3.16 -13.93 -4.91
CA ILE A 265 2.34 -13.22 -3.90
C ILE A 265 2.50 -11.71 -4.05
N GLY A 266 3.73 -11.22 -4.24
CA GLY A 266 4.01 -9.81 -4.44
C GLY A 266 3.25 -9.20 -5.63
N PHE A 267 3.26 -9.89 -6.77
CA PHE A 267 2.48 -9.48 -7.94
C PHE A 267 0.97 -9.54 -7.68
N LEU A 268 0.48 -10.58 -7.01
CA LEU A 268 -0.93 -10.71 -6.67
C LEU A 268 -1.40 -9.55 -5.76
N ILE A 269 -0.66 -9.26 -4.70
CA ILE A 269 -1.01 -8.19 -3.76
C ILE A 269 -0.96 -6.83 -4.45
N THR A 270 0.06 -6.59 -5.27
CA THR A 270 0.16 -5.35 -6.06
C THR A 270 -1.02 -5.23 -7.02
N PHE A 271 -1.38 -6.31 -7.72
CA PHE A 271 -2.53 -6.34 -8.62
C PHE A 271 -3.84 -6.03 -7.88
N LEU A 272 -4.08 -6.67 -6.74
CA LEU A 272 -5.24 -6.40 -5.90
C LEU A 272 -5.26 -4.94 -5.47
N ASN A 273 -4.14 -4.41 -4.99
CA ASN A 273 -4.03 -3.01 -4.59
C ASN A 273 -4.30 -2.03 -5.73
N LEU A 274 -4.02 -2.40 -6.98
CA LEU A 274 -4.31 -1.56 -8.16
C LEU A 274 -5.77 -1.63 -8.65
N LEU A 275 -6.59 -2.56 -8.13
CA LEU A 275 -8.00 -2.63 -8.51
C LEU A 275 -8.75 -1.36 -8.06
N PRO A 276 -9.65 -0.81 -8.91
CA PRO A 276 -10.39 0.42 -8.61
C PRO A 276 -11.53 0.16 -7.63
N ALA A 277 -11.24 -0.41 -6.46
CA ALA A 277 -12.24 -0.87 -5.50
C ALA A 277 -11.97 -0.39 -4.06
N TRP A 278 -13.02 0.09 -3.40
CA TRP A 278 -13.07 0.32 -1.95
C TRP A 278 -11.92 1.18 -1.38
N GLN A 279 -11.11 0.60 -0.48
CA GLN A 279 -9.98 1.18 0.26
C GLN A 279 -8.63 0.77 -0.34
N LEU A 280 -8.63 0.09 -1.48
CA LEU A 280 -7.40 -0.26 -2.18
C LEU A 280 -6.79 1.00 -2.81
N ASP A 281 -5.49 0.96 -3.07
CA ASP A 281 -4.76 2.07 -3.68
C ASP A 281 -5.38 2.51 -5.01
N GLY A 282 -5.80 1.55 -5.83
CA GLY A 282 -6.51 1.74 -7.10
C GLY A 282 -7.85 2.43 -6.92
N GLY A 283 -8.57 2.18 -5.81
CA GLY A 283 -9.79 2.90 -5.46
C GLY A 283 -9.51 4.37 -5.15
N HIS A 284 -8.42 4.65 -4.45
CA HIS A 284 -7.97 6.02 -4.19
C HIS A 284 -7.57 6.74 -5.48
N MET A 285 -6.81 6.08 -6.37
CA MET A 285 -6.46 6.62 -7.69
C MET A 285 -7.69 6.83 -8.58
N ALA A 286 -8.62 5.88 -8.62
CA ALA A 286 -9.84 6.01 -9.41
C ALA A 286 -10.68 7.22 -8.94
N ARG A 287 -10.73 7.48 -7.63
CA ARG A 287 -11.42 8.66 -7.06
C ARG A 287 -10.80 9.98 -7.52
N THR A 288 -9.47 10.03 -7.56
CA THR A 288 -8.75 11.24 -7.97
C THR A 288 -8.79 11.47 -9.47
N LEU A 289 -9.03 10.44 -10.29
CA LEU A 289 -9.18 10.56 -11.73
C LEU A 289 -10.65 10.78 -12.17
N LEU A 290 -11.59 9.93 -11.74
CA LEU A 290 -12.97 9.88 -12.28
C LEU A 290 -13.94 10.92 -11.69
N GLY A 291 -13.56 11.56 -10.57
CA GLY A 291 -14.40 12.56 -9.90
C GLY A 291 -15.45 11.94 -8.98
N ALA A 292 -15.88 12.71 -7.97
CA ALA A 292 -16.78 12.25 -6.91
C ALA A 292 -18.12 11.67 -7.43
N LYS A 293 -18.61 12.13 -8.59
CA LYS A 293 -19.89 11.68 -9.17
C LYS A 293 -19.81 10.29 -9.83
N ARG A 294 -18.67 9.91 -10.44
CA ARG A 294 -18.53 8.61 -11.14
C ARG A 294 -17.95 7.51 -10.26
N HIS A 295 -17.23 7.86 -9.19
CA HIS A 295 -16.73 6.89 -8.20
C HIS A 295 -17.85 6.15 -7.44
N ARG A 296 -19.10 6.63 -7.43
CA ARG A 296 -20.19 5.90 -6.77
C ARG A 296 -20.51 4.54 -7.44
N TYR A 297 -20.07 4.35 -8.68
CA TYR A 297 -20.38 3.18 -9.50
C TYR A 297 -19.17 2.30 -9.83
N ALA A 298 -17.98 2.69 -9.35
CA ALA A 298 -16.74 1.90 -9.42
C ALA A 298 -16.51 1.24 -8.06
#